data_AF-Q6SKG0-F1
#
_entry.id   AF-Q6SKG0-F1
#
_cell.length_a   1.000
_cell.length_b   1.000
_cell.length_c   1.000
_cell.angle_alpha   90.00
_cell.angle_beta   90.00
_cell.angle_gamma   90.00
#
_symmetry.space_group_name_H-M   'P 1'
#
loop_
_entity.id
_entity.type
_entity.pdbx_description
1 polymer ?
#
loop_
_entity_poly.entity_id
_entity_poly.type
_entity_poly.pdbx_seq_one_letter_code
_entity_poly.pdbx_strand_id
1 'polypeptide(L)'
;SFAVSKDQFAEIRSALSDQWRAVGLQPVLLEDHSDAAQIIRELRHVTLPSYLSPQQRSRLLWEAHTRRFQDLQSTHVDQLERDASTMREALDVDRLNLTLWLANGEGELVKWAAQDRVYRDLAALRTVSTGHDSEWIAGKALGVDEVLIQDLPDDPTRRWRSVLAAPIPVPHPDFPAHSAAVLTLGLPEEASRYDASSMMWAGSLAEIADQWGLELSAVAFDH
;
A
#
# COMPACT_ATOMS: atom_id res chain seq x y z
N SER A 1 -26.31 -16.62 15.65
CA SER A 1 -26.00 -15.51 14.74
C SER A 1 -25.60 -14.34 15.60
N PHE A 2 -24.29 -14.05 15.71
CA PHE A 2 -23.76 -12.95 16.52
C PHE A 2 -23.16 -11.92 15.55
N ALA A 3 -24.02 -11.07 14.99
CA ALA A 3 -23.59 -9.90 14.23
C ALA A 3 -23.70 -8.69 15.17
N VAL A 4 -22.56 -8.26 15.71
CA VAL A 4 -22.44 -7.06 16.54
C VAL A 4 -22.03 -5.92 15.60
N SER A 5 -22.74 -4.79 15.62
CA SER A 5 -22.38 -3.62 14.80
C SER A 5 -21.13 -2.91 15.33
N LYS A 6 -20.46 -2.08 14.51
CA LYS A 6 -19.24 -1.32 14.89
C LYS A 6 -19.43 -0.48 16.16
N ASP A 7 -20.60 0.14 16.32
CA ASP A 7 -20.96 0.93 17.50
C ASP A 7 -21.08 0.04 18.76
N GLN A 8 -21.71 -1.13 18.62
CA GLN A 8 -21.83 -2.09 19.72
C GLN A 8 -20.48 -2.72 20.07
N PHE A 9 -19.61 -2.96 19.08
CA PHE A 9 -18.27 -3.47 19.33
C PHE A 9 -17.40 -2.41 20.03
N ALA A 10 -17.49 -1.14 19.66
CA ALA A 10 -16.80 -0.03 20.33
C ALA A 10 -17.19 0.08 21.81
N GLU A 11 -18.47 -0.15 22.13
CA GLU A 11 -18.97 -0.16 23.51
C GLU A 11 -18.46 -1.35 24.33
N ILE A 12 -18.30 -2.54 23.72
CA ILE A 12 -17.86 -3.76 24.42
C ILE A 12 -16.32 -3.90 24.42
N ARG A 13 -15.62 -3.13 23.58
CA ARG A 13 -14.17 -3.16 23.36
C ARG A 13 -13.35 -3.05 24.64
N SER A 14 -13.71 -2.10 25.51
CA SER A 14 -12.99 -1.88 26.76
C SER A 14 -13.23 -3.02 27.75
N ALA A 15 -14.48 -3.49 27.86
CA ALA A 15 -14.85 -4.58 28.75
C ALA A 15 -14.14 -5.90 28.38
N LEU A 16 -14.04 -6.20 27.08
CA LEU A 16 -13.25 -7.34 26.58
C LEU A 16 -11.76 -7.17 26.88
N SER A 17 -11.21 -5.98 26.64
CA SER A 17 -9.78 -5.73 26.90
C SER A 17 -9.43 -5.87 28.39
N ASP A 18 -10.31 -5.40 29.27
CA ASP A 18 -10.10 -5.42 30.71
C ASP A 18 -10.24 -6.84 31.30
N GLN A 19 -11.13 -7.67 30.74
CA GLN A 19 -11.22 -9.10 31.12
C GLN A 19 -9.94 -9.87 30.81
N TRP A 20 -9.32 -9.62 29.67
CA TRP A 20 -8.09 -10.33 29.28
C TRP A 20 -6.88 -9.83 30.06
N ARG A 21 -6.82 -8.52 30.36
CA ARG A 21 -5.84 -7.95 31.30
C ARG A 21 -5.97 -8.52 32.70
N ALA A 22 -7.18 -8.78 33.17
CA ALA A 22 -7.41 -9.39 34.48
C ALA A 22 -6.84 -10.82 34.61
N VAL A 23 -6.60 -11.50 33.49
CA VAL A 23 -5.96 -12.83 33.42
C VAL A 23 -4.45 -12.72 33.07
N GLY A 24 -3.90 -11.50 33.05
CA GLY A 24 -2.49 -11.23 32.77
C GLY A 24 -2.12 -11.24 31.29
N LEU A 25 -3.10 -11.22 30.38
CA LEU A 25 -2.88 -11.11 28.94
C LEU A 25 -2.92 -9.65 28.51
N GLN A 26 -2.11 -9.28 27.52
CA GLN A 26 -2.15 -7.94 26.92
C GLN A 26 -2.92 -8.02 25.58
N PRO A 27 -4.22 -7.70 25.56
CA PRO A 27 -5.03 -7.85 24.36
C PRO A 27 -4.60 -6.84 23.29
N VAL A 28 -4.33 -7.36 22.10
CA VAL A 28 -4.13 -6.57 20.88
C VAL A 28 -5.38 -6.75 20.04
N LEU A 29 -6.14 -5.67 19.90
CA LEU A 29 -7.36 -5.67 19.10
C LEU A 29 -6.99 -5.32 17.66
N LEU A 30 -7.39 -6.20 16.75
CA LEU A 30 -7.02 -6.18 15.35
C LEU A 30 -8.28 -6.08 14.53
N GLU A 31 -8.29 -5.16 13.56
CA GLU A 31 -9.44 -4.93 12.69
C GLU A 31 -9.39 -5.86 11.46
N ASP A 32 -8.20 -6.32 11.04
CA ASP A 32 -8.01 -7.26 9.93
C ASP A 32 -6.96 -8.37 10.19
N HIS A 33 -7.04 -9.47 9.44
CA HIS A 33 -6.15 -10.64 9.57
C HIS A 33 -4.69 -10.36 9.16
N SER A 34 -4.47 -9.43 8.23
CA SER A 34 -3.15 -8.98 7.80
C SER A 34 -2.42 -8.18 8.88
N ASP A 35 -3.12 -7.31 9.59
CA ASP A 35 -2.59 -6.61 10.77
C ASP A 35 -2.14 -7.61 11.84
N ALA A 36 -2.91 -8.67 12.05
CA ALA A 36 -2.55 -9.74 12.99
C ALA A 36 -1.23 -10.42 12.60
N ALA A 37 -1.09 -10.76 11.32
CA ALA A 37 0.12 -11.39 10.80
C ALA A 37 1.33 -10.44 10.92
N GLN A 38 1.17 -9.15 10.60
CA GLN A 38 2.24 -8.18 10.77
C GLN A 38 2.66 -8.08 12.23
N ILE A 39 1.71 -7.91 13.15
CA ILE A 39 2.02 -7.82 14.58
C ILE A 39 2.76 -9.08 15.06
N ILE A 40 2.32 -10.28 14.67
CA ILE A 40 3.00 -11.53 15.03
C ILE A 40 4.46 -11.53 14.54
N ARG A 41 4.72 -11.03 13.33
CA ARG A 41 6.08 -10.89 12.79
C ARG A 41 6.91 -9.87 13.58
N GLU A 42 6.31 -8.75 13.96
CA GLU A 42 6.98 -7.69 14.72
C GLU A 42 7.27 -8.08 16.17
N LEU A 43 6.40 -8.86 16.84
CA LEU A 43 6.47 -9.16 18.28
C LEU A 43 7.84 -9.70 18.74
N ARG A 44 8.55 -10.42 17.87
CA ARG A 44 9.89 -10.97 18.17
C ARG A 44 10.97 -9.88 18.27
N HIS A 45 10.71 -8.70 17.75
CA HIS A 45 11.66 -7.59 17.62
C HIS A 45 11.32 -6.42 18.55
N VAL A 46 10.08 -6.30 19.03
CA VAL A 46 9.61 -5.14 19.84
C VAL A 46 10.43 -4.88 21.11
N THR A 47 11.10 -5.89 21.66
CA THR A 47 11.96 -5.75 22.85
C THR A 47 13.39 -5.32 22.53
N LEU A 48 13.78 -5.28 21.26
CA LEU A 48 15.11 -4.84 20.84
C LEU A 48 15.24 -3.31 20.99
N PRO A 49 16.32 -2.79 21.60
CA PRO A 49 16.52 -1.35 21.76
C PRO A 49 16.59 -0.58 20.43
N SER A 50 16.98 -1.25 19.35
CA SER A 50 17.07 -0.69 18.00
C SER A 50 15.78 -0.83 17.20
N TYR A 51 14.73 -1.44 17.78
CA TYR A 51 13.49 -1.73 17.06
C TYR A 51 12.87 -0.46 16.46
N LEU A 52 12.54 -0.56 15.18
CA LEU A 52 11.77 0.44 14.46
C LEU A 52 10.41 -0.15 14.09
N SER A 53 9.33 0.52 14.49
CA SER A 53 7.98 0.12 14.08
C SER A 53 7.78 0.29 12.57
N PRO A 54 6.81 -0.41 11.95
CA PRO A 54 6.45 -0.20 10.55
C PRO A 54 6.24 1.27 10.19
N GLN A 55 5.59 2.04 11.08
CA GLN A 55 5.38 3.47 10.90
C GLN A 55 6.70 4.26 10.87
N GLN A 56 7.63 3.97 11.77
CA GLN A 56 8.95 4.60 11.80
C GLN A 56 9.77 4.25 10.55
N ARG A 57 9.71 2.99 10.11
CA ARG A 57 10.37 2.54 8.88
C ARG A 57 9.78 3.21 7.63
N SER A 58 8.46 3.37 7.54
CA SER A 58 7.82 4.15 6.47
C SER A 58 8.24 5.62 6.49
N ARG A 59 8.39 6.23 7.68
CA ARG A 59 8.93 7.60 7.80
C ARG A 59 10.37 7.69 7.28
N LEU A 60 11.25 6.76 7.65
CA LEU A 60 12.63 6.72 7.14
C LEU A 60 12.68 6.56 5.62
N LEU A 61 11.84 5.68 5.08
CA LEU A 61 11.68 5.50 3.64
C LEU A 61 11.27 6.81 2.97
N TRP A 62 10.24 7.47 3.48
CA TRP A 62 9.77 8.76 2.96
C TRP A 62 10.86 9.85 3.01
N GLU A 63 11.57 9.97 4.14
CA GLU A 63 12.67 10.94 4.30
C GLU A 63 13.85 10.67 3.37
N ALA A 64 14.19 9.41 3.11
CA ALA A 64 15.23 9.06 2.15
C ALA A 64 14.84 9.44 0.71
N HIS A 65 13.58 9.16 0.33
CA HIS A 65 13.08 9.48 -1.00
C HIS A 65 12.96 10.98 -1.23
N THR A 66 12.38 11.71 -0.28
CA THR A 66 12.21 13.17 -0.39
C THR A 66 13.53 13.93 -0.48
N ARG A 67 14.58 13.50 0.22
CA ARG A 67 15.94 14.07 0.08
C ARG A 67 16.52 13.94 -1.33
N ARG A 68 16.10 12.93 -2.08
CA ARG A 68 16.55 12.63 -3.45
C ARG A 68 15.44 12.85 -4.48
N PHE A 69 14.45 13.67 -4.16
CA PHE A 69 13.21 13.80 -4.92
C PHE A 69 13.46 14.05 -6.42
N GLN A 70 14.30 15.04 -6.76
CA GLN A 70 14.53 15.40 -8.16
C GLN A 70 15.12 14.24 -8.98
N ASP A 71 16.10 13.53 -8.43
CA ASP A 71 16.76 12.41 -9.11
C ASP A 71 15.84 11.19 -9.23
N LEU A 72 15.12 10.88 -8.14
CA LEU A 72 14.24 9.72 -8.07
C LEU A 72 12.97 9.91 -8.89
N GLN A 73 12.46 11.14 -9.03
CA GLN A 73 11.25 11.39 -9.82
C GLN A 73 11.40 10.93 -11.26
N SER A 74 12.44 11.36 -11.97
CA SER A 74 12.68 10.93 -13.35
C SER A 74 12.90 9.41 -13.44
N THR A 75 13.76 8.88 -12.55
CA THR A 75 14.07 7.44 -12.53
C THR A 75 12.81 6.59 -12.30
N HIS A 76 11.97 6.98 -11.34
CA HIS A 76 10.78 6.22 -11.00
C HIS A 76 9.70 6.34 -12.09
N VAL A 77 9.57 7.50 -12.74
CA VAL A 77 8.65 7.65 -13.89
C VAL A 77 9.08 6.78 -15.07
N ASP A 78 10.38 6.71 -15.36
CA ASP A 78 10.92 5.84 -16.42
C ASP A 78 10.77 4.34 -16.09
N GLN A 79 10.86 3.96 -14.81
CA GLN A 79 10.55 2.60 -14.37
C GLN A 79 9.04 2.31 -14.51
N LEU A 80 8.18 3.22 -14.05
CA LEU A 80 6.72 3.07 -14.20
C LEU A 80 6.28 2.95 -15.66
N GLU A 81 6.92 3.65 -16.61
CA GLU A 81 6.59 3.52 -18.03
C GLU A 81 6.97 2.14 -18.59
N ARG A 82 8.09 1.56 -18.13
CA ARG A 82 8.48 0.18 -18.48
C ARG A 82 7.51 -0.84 -17.89
N ASP A 83 7.20 -0.71 -16.61
CA ASP A 83 6.23 -1.56 -15.91
C ASP A 83 4.84 -1.45 -16.56
N ALA A 84 4.47 -0.25 -17.01
CA ALA A 84 3.23 -0.02 -17.72
C ALA A 84 3.17 -0.78 -19.04
N SER A 85 4.30 -0.92 -19.76
CA SER A 85 4.37 -1.74 -20.95
C SER A 85 4.11 -3.21 -20.64
N THR A 86 4.80 -3.76 -19.62
CA THR A 86 4.60 -5.13 -19.16
C THR A 86 3.14 -5.38 -18.76
N MET A 87 2.54 -4.46 -18.01
CA MET A 87 1.16 -4.60 -17.56
C MET A 87 0.13 -4.44 -18.70
N ARG A 88 0.41 -3.62 -19.73
CA ARG A 88 -0.48 -3.51 -20.90
C ARG A 88 -0.58 -4.85 -21.63
N GLU A 89 0.57 -5.52 -21.81
CA GLU A 89 0.62 -6.85 -22.43
C GLU A 89 -0.08 -7.91 -21.57
N ALA A 90 0.18 -7.92 -20.26
CA ALA A 90 -0.41 -8.90 -19.35
C ALA A 90 -1.94 -8.73 -19.17
N LEU A 91 -2.44 -7.50 -19.21
CA LEU A 91 -3.86 -7.17 -19.06
C LEU A 91 -4.63 -7.12 -20.40
N ASP A 92 -3.93 -7.27 -21.53
CA ASP A 92 -4.48 -7.12 -22.89
C ASP A 92 -5.24 -5.80 -23.08
N VAL A 93 -4.57 -4.67 -22.77
CA VAL A 93 -5.14 -3.32 -22.89
C VAL A 93 -4.21 -2.36 -23.63
N ASP A 94 -4.78 -1.52 -24.51
CA ASP A 94 -4.01 -0.50 -25.23
C ASP A 94 -3.48 0.61 -24.32
N ARG A 95 -4.19 0.88 -23.23
CA ARG A 95 -3.91 2.00 -22.34
C ARG A 95 -4.20 1.64 -20.90
N LEU A 96 -3.31 2.08 -20.02
CA LEU A 96 -3.46 2.09 -18.57
C LEU A 96 -2.65 3.25 -18.01
N ASN A 97 -2.75 3.49 -16.70
CA ASN A 97 -1.87 4.42 -16.00
C ASN A 97 -1.42 3.88 -14.65
N LEU A 98 -0.12 3.59 -14.55
CA LEU A 98 0.54 3.24 -13.31
C LEU A 98 0.84 4.47 -12.46
N THR A 99 0.74 4.31 -11.16
CA THR A 99 1.07 5.32 -10.17
C THR A 99 1.61 4.63 -8.93
N LEU A 100 2.74 5.12 -8.45
CA LEU A 100 3.37 4.70 -7.21
C LEU A 100 2.96 5.66 -6.09
N TRP A 101 2.50 5.08 -4.98
CA TRP A 101 2.18 5.77 -3.74
C TRP A 101 3.15 5.33 -2.65
N LEU A 102 3.65 6.28 -1.84
CA LEU A 102 4.54 5.99 -0.71
C LEU A 102 3.87 6.38 0.60
N ALA A 103 3.98 5.54 1.62
CA ALA A 103 3.53 5.88 2.96
C ALA A 103 4.50 6.89 3.60
N ASN A 104 3.97 7.98 4.15
CA ASN A 104 4.81 9.02 4.76
C ASN A 104 5.16 8.76 6.24
N GLY A 105 4.62 7.69 6.82
CA GLY A 105 4.77 7.39 8.25
C GLY A 105 3.82 8.17 9.16
N GLU A 106 2.86 8.91 8.60
CA GLU A 106 1.87 9.72 9.33
C GLU A 106 0.43 9.20 9.15
N GLY A 107 0.29 7.97 8.66
CA GLY A 107 -1.02 7.39 8.34
C GLY A 107 -1.58 7.86 7.00
N GLU A 108 -0.70 8.35 6.13
CA GLU A 108 -1.07 8.84 4.81
C GLU A 108 -0.21 8.19 3.71
N LEU A 109 -0.78 8.11 2.52
CA LEU A 109 -0.10 7.80 1.28
C LEU A 109 0.05 9.06 0.44
N VAL A 110 1.24 9.25 -0.10
CA VAL A 110 1.55 10.34 -1.02
C VAL A 110 1.72 9.76 -2.42
N LYS A 111 1.01 10.35 -3.40
CA LYS A 111 1.14 10.02 -4.82
C LYS A 111 2.54 10.43 -5.31
N TRP A 112 3.51 9.55 -5.14
CA TRP A 112 4.91 9.84 -5.36
C TRP A 112 5.23 10.03 -6.83
N ALA A 113 4.89 9.06 -7.67
CA ALA A 113 5.20 9.09 -9.10
C ALA A 113 4.03 8.55 -9.93
N ALA A 114 3.88 9.04 -11.16
CA ALA A 114 2.91 8.52 -12.12
C ALA A 114 3.59 8.44 -13.48
N GLN A 115 3.33 7.38 -14.25
CA GLN A 115 4.02 7.14 -15.52
C GLN A 115 3.88 8.33 -16.51
N ASP A 116 2.79 9.09 -16.43
CA ASP A 116 2.40 10.10 -17.41
C ASP A 116 2.96 11.51 -17.10
N ARG A 117 3.68 11.69 -15.98
CA ARG A 117 4.18 13.01 -15.57
C ARG A 117 5.33 12.93 -14.59
N VAL A 118 6.21 13.93 -14.66
CA VAL A 118 7.24 14.19 -13.66
C VAL A 118 6.80 15.33 -12.77
N TYR A 119 6.76 15.11 -11.46
CA TYR A 119 6.50 16.18 -10.48
C TYR A 119 7.77 16.99 -10.25
N ARG A 120 7.67 18.32 -10.29
CA ARG A 120 8.81 19.23 -10.09
C ARG A 120 9.00 19.67 -8.64
N ASP A 121 7.99 19.47 -7.81
CA ASP A 121 7.97 19.90 -6.41
C ASP A 121 7.19 18.86 -5.57
N LEU A 122 7.68 18.61 -4.36
CA LEU A 122 7.00 17.80 -3.35
C LEU A 122 5.63 18.38 -2.98
N ALA A 123 5.50 19.71 -2.98
CA ALA A 123 4.22 20.37 -2.68
C ALA A 123 3.12 20.09 -3.73
N ALA A 124 3.49 19.58 -4.92
CA ALA A 124 2.54 19.20 -5.96
C ALA A 124 1.99 17.77 -5.80
N LEU A 125 2.54 16.99 -4.87
CA LEU A 125 2.10 15.62 -4.64
C LEU A 125 0.78 15.60 -3.88
N ARG A 126 -0.10 14.67 -4.25
CA ARG A 126 -1.37 14.46 -3.56
C ARG A 126 -1.15 13.54 -2.38
N THR A 127 -1.70 13.91 -1.23
CA THR A 127 -1.76 13.06 -0.04
C THR A 127 -3.18 12.53 0.17
N VAL A 128 -3.30 11.28 0.61
CA VAL A 128 -4.56 10.61 0.93
C VAL A 128 -4.43 9.80 2.22
N SER A 129 -5.50 9.63 2.97
CA SER A 129 -5.50 8.82 4.18
C SER A 129 -5.38 7.32 3.88
N THR A 130 -4.75 6.57 4.79
CA THR A 130 -4.70 5.10 4.76
C THR A 130 -5.75 4.46 5.66
N GLY A 131 -6.01 3.17 5.43
CA GLY A 131 -6.88 2.35 6.28
C GLY A 131 -8.11 1.82 5.54
N HIS A 132 -8.82 0.89 6.17
CA HIS A 132 -10.02 0.24 5.61
C HIS A 132 -11.10 1.24 5.17
N ASP A 133 -11.27 2.32 5.94
CA ASP A 133 -12.26 3.38 5.69
C ASP A 133 -11.77 4.44 4.66
N SER A 134 -10.59 4.27 4.03
CA SER A 134 -10.07 5.23 3.06
C SER A 134 -10.96 5.32 1.81
N GLU A 135 -11.27 6.54 1.38
CA GLU A 135 -12.00 6.76 0.12
C GLU A 135 -11.16 6.37 -1.11
N TRP A 136 -9.85 6.21 -0.94
CA TRP A 136 -8.91 5.86 -1.99
C TRP A 136 -8.55 4.39 -1.93
N ILE A 137 -8.70 3.67 -3.04
CA ILE A 137 -8.32 2.24 -3.13
C ILE A 137 -6.87 1.99 -2.72
N ALA A 138 -5.97 2.95 -2.99
CA ALA A 138 -4.58 2.83 -2.55
C ALA A 138 -4.48 2.75 -1.01
N GLY A 139 -5.19 3.62 -0.30
CA GLY A 139 -5.23 3.61 1.16
C GLY A 139 -5.87 2.35 1.74
N LYS A 140 -6.90 1.83 1.06
CA LYS A 140 -7.55 0.56 1.41
C LYS A 140 -6.60 -0.62 1.22
N ALA A 141 -6.00 -0.76 0.04
CA ALA A 141 -5.10 -1.85 -0.31
C ALA A 141 -3.89 -1.91 0.62
N LEU A 142 -3.33 -0.76 1.02
CA LEU A 142 -2.29 -0.70 2.05
C LEU A 142 -2.80 -1.16 3.42
N GLY A 143 -4.01 -0.73 3.81
CA GLY A 143 -4.59 -1.04 5.11
C GLY A 143 -4.92 -2.53 5.29
N VAL A 144 -5.47 -3.16 4.25
CA VAL A 144 -5.80 -4.60 4.29
C VAL A 144 -4.64 -5.49 3.86
N ASP A 145 -3.57 -4.92 3.30
CA ASP A 145 -2.41 -5.64 2.74
C ASP A 145 -2.78 -6.67 1.66
N GLU A 146 -3.73 -6.31 0.78
CA GLU A 146 -4.22 -7.17 -0.31
C GLU A 146 -4.32 -6.41 -1.64
N VAL A 147 -4.21 -7.16 -2.75
CA VAL A 147 -4.50 -6.63 -4.08
C VAL A 147 -6.00 -6.42 -4.21
N LEU A 148 -6.40 -5.19 -4.48
CA LEU A 148 -7.79 -4.79 -4.64
C LEU A 148 -8.05 -4.32 -6.07
N ILE A 149 -9.22 -4.62 -6.60
CA ILE A 149 -9.74 -4.00 -7.81
C ILE A 149 -11.14 -3.47 -7.56
N GLN A 150 -11.44 -2.28 -8.07
CA GLN A 150 -12.78 -1.70 -7.93
C GLN A 150 -13.15 -0.86 -9.15
N ASP A 151 -14.44 -0.83 -9.46
CA ASP A 151 -15.00 0.13 -10.40
C ASP A 151 -14.96 1.54 -9.81
N LEU A 152 -14.65 2.51 -10.68
CA LEU A 152 -14.76 3.91 -10.36
C LEU A 152 -16.20 4.38 -10.64
N PRO A 153 -16.74 5.31 -9.84
CA PRO A 153 -18.02 5.93 -10.14
C PRO A 153 -18.09 6.45 -11.59
N ASP A 154 -19.24 6.27 -12.24
CA ASP A 154 -19.48 6.75 -13.60
C ASP A 154 -19.35 8.28 -13.66
N ASP A 155 -18.35 8.74 -14.40
CA ASP A 155 -18.10 10.14 -14.66
C ASP A 155 -17.69 10.31 -16.13
N PRO A 156 -18.44 11.11 -16.93
CA PRO A 156 -18.20 11.24 -18.36
C PRO A 156 -16.84 11.86 -18.71
N THR A 157 -16.17 12.50 -17.76
CA THR A 157 -14.83 13.09 -17.95
C THR A 157 -13.69 12.15 -17.55
N ARG A 158 -14.03 11.00 -16.93
CA ARG A 158 -13.05 10.09 -16.35
C ARG A 158 -12.51 9.12 -17.39
N ARG A 159 -11.18 9.10 -17.50
CA ARG A 159 -10.46 8.27 -18.48
C ARG A 159 -10.50 6.77 -18.14
N TRP A 160 -10.59 6.43 -16.87
CA TRP A 160 -10.49 5.07 -16.33
C TRP A 160 -11.83 4.62 -15.77
N ARG A 161 -12.18 3.35 -16.01
CA ARG A 161 -13.42 2.74 -15.51
C ARG A 161 -13.22 1.97 -14.21
N SER A 162 -12.05 1.36 -14.03
CA SER A 162 -11.68 0.68 -12.79
C SER A 162 -10.25 1.02 -12.38
N VAL A 163 -9.92 0.70 -11.13
CA VAL A 163 -8.56 0.79 -10.60
C VAL A 163 -8.19 -0.50 -9.90
N LEU A 164 -7.00 -1.01 -10.23
CA LEU A 164 -6.31 -2.06 -9.50
C LEU A 164 -5.30 -1.40 -8.55
N ALA A 165 -5.17 -1.91 -7.33
CA ALA A 165 -4.21 -1.44 -6.34
C ALA A 165 -3.50 -2.65 -5.71
N ALA A 166 -2.17 -2.65 -5.73
CA ALA A 166 -1.34 -3.68 -5.12
C ALA A 166 -0.42 -3.06 -4.07
N PRO A 167 -0.50 -3.50 -2.80
CA PRO A 167 0.47 -3.09 -1.79
C PRO A 167 1.85 -3.62 -2.17
N ILE A 168 2.88 -2.85 -1.82
CA ILE A 168 4.28 -3.18 -2.05
C ILE A 168 4.93 -3.40 -0.69
N PRO A 169 5.23 -4.68 -0.35
CA PRO A 169 6.05 -5.01 0.80
C PRO A 169 7.48 -4.50 0.56
N VAL A 170 7.98 -3.67 1.47
CA VAL A 170 9.37 -3.18 1.41
C VAL A 170 10.20 -3.96 2.42
N PRO A 171 11.25 -4.70 1.99
CA PRO A 171 12.14 -5.38 2.90
C PRO A 171 12.95 -4.40 3.74
N HIS A 172 13.36 -4.84 4.92
CA HIS A 172 14.30 -4.13 5.79
C HIS A 172 15.43 -5.10 6.18
N PRO A 173 16.70 -4.67 6.28
CA PRO A 173 17.82 -5.56 6.59
C PRO A 173 17.65 -6.28 7.94
N ASP A 174 17.18 -5.57 8.96
CA ASP A 174 17.10 -6.08 10.33
C ASP A 174 15.68 -6.42 10.82
N PHE A 175 14.64 -6.06 10.07
CA PHE A 175 13.26 -6.12 10.54
C PHE A 175 12.35 -6.76 9.50
N PRO A 176 11.18 -7.31 9.89
CA PRO A 176 10.23 -7.85 8.94
C PRO A 176 9.85 -6.83 7.87
N ALA A 177 9.69 -7.30 6.64
CA ALA A 177 9.09 -6.51 5.59
C ALA A 177 7.69 -6.03 6.03
N HIS A 178 7.33 -4.83 5.59
CA HIS A 178 5.99 -4.29 5.77
C HIS A 178 5.58 -3.53 4.51
N SER A 179 4.28 -3.47 4.27
CA SER A 179 3.76 -2.69 3.15
C SER A 179 3.93 -1.20 3.42
N ALA A 180 4.77 -0.56 2.60
CA ALA A 180 5.14 0.84 2.75
C ALA A 180 4.82 1.67 1.49
N ALA A 181 4.34 1.01 0.44
CA ALA A 181 3.97 1.62 -0.82
C ALA A 181 2.80 0.88 -1.47
N VAL A 182 2.21 1.49 -2.49
CA VAL A 182 1.13 0.90 -3.28
C VAL A 182 1.33 1.26 -4.75
N LEU A 183 1.19 0.27 -5.63
CA LEU A 183 1.07 0.50 -7.07
C LEU A 183 -0.41 0.52 -7.44
N THR A 184 -0.87 1.58 -8.11
CA THR A 184 -2.22 1.62 -8.68
C THR A 184 -2.21 1.69 -10.18
N LEU A 185 -3.09 0.93 -10.84
CA LEU A 185 -3.28 0.92 -12.28
C LEU A 185 -4.69 1.43 -12.59
N GLY A 186 -4.79 2.54 -13.33
CA GLY A 186 -6.06 2.97 -13.94
C GLY A 186 -6.33 2.14 -15.19
N LEU A 187 -7.50 1.50 -15.25
CA LEU A 187 -7.87 0.55 -16.29
C LEU A 187 -9.06 1.03 -17.12
N PRO A 188 -9.11 0.71 -18.43
CA PRO A 188 -10.13 1.23 -19.33
C PRO A 188 -11.50 0.56 -19.19
N GLU A 189 -11.58 -0.62 -18.57
CA GLU A 189 -12.81 -1.43 -18.46
C GLU A 189 -13.23 -1.67 -17.01
N GLU A 190 -14.36 -2.34 -16.82
CA GLU A 190 -14.88 -2.69 -15.49
C GLU A 190 -14.01 -3.76 -14.81
N ALA A 191 -13.95 -3.72 -13.48
CA ALA A 191 -13.15 -4.59 -12.64
C ALA A 191 -13.40 -6.08 -12.92
N SER A 192 -14.67 -6.45 -13.15
CA SER A 192 -15.10 -7.83 -13.40
C SER A 192 -14.38 -8.50 -14.58
N ARG A 193 -13.95 -7.73 -15.59
CA ARG A 193 -13.20 -8.24 -16.74
C ARG A 193 -11.79 -8.70 -16.37
N TYR A 194 -11.17 -7.99 -15.43
CA TYR A 194 -9.80 -8.28 -14.98
C TYR A 194 -9.77 -9.35 -13.89
N ASP A 195 -10.80 -9.43 -13.04
CA ASP A 195 -10.95 -10.50 -12.05
C ASP A 195 -10.99 -11.88 -12.72
N ALA A 196 -11.77 -12.00 -13.79
CA ALA A 196 -11.91 -13.23 -14.57
C ALA A 196 -10.61 -13.70 -15.23
N SER A 197 -9.64 -12.79 -15.39
CA SER A 197 -8.35 -13.03 -16.05
C SER A 197 -7.15 -12.86 -15.11
N SER A 198 -7.36 -12.86 -13.80
CA SER A 198 -6.31 -12.66 -12.78
C SER A 198 -5.07 -13.55 -12.95
N MET A 199 -5.24 -14.79 -13.39
CA MET A 199 -4.12 -15.71 -13.67
C MET A 199 -3.17 -15.21 -14.78
N MET A 200 -3.63 -14.31 -15.67
CA MET A 200 -2.83 -13.79 -16.78
C MET A 200 -1.91 -12.64 -16.37
N TRP A 201 -2.28 -11.87 -15.34
CA TRP A 201 -1.56 -10.64 -14.96
C TRP A 201 -1.02 -10.63 -13.53
N ALA A 202 -1.53 -11.47 -12.64
CA ALA A 202 -1.13 -11.45 -11.23
C ALA A 202 0.37 -11.74 -11.03
N GLY A 203 0.94 -12.63 -11.85
CA GLY A 203 2.38 -12.94 -11.81
C GLY A 203 3.23 -11.72 -12.14
N SER A 204 2.94 -11.04 -13.26
CA SER A 204 3.65 -9.82 -13.66
C SER A 204 3.50 -8.71 -12.64
N LEU A 205 2.31 -8.55 -12.06
CA LEU A 205 2.09 -7.55 -11.02
C LEU A 205 2.91 -7.85 -9.75
N ALA A 206 2.98 -9.12 -9.34
CA ALA A 206 3.78 -9.53 -8.18
C ALA A 206 5.28 -9.29 -8.43
N GLU A 207 5.79 -9.65 -9.60
CA GLU A 207 7.20 -9.39 -9.97
C GLU A 207 7.54 -7.90 -9.96
N ILE A 208 6.64 -7.06 -10.51
CA ILE A 208 6.81 -5.60 -10.49
C ILE A 208 6.76 -5.07 -9.05
N ALA A 209 5.82 -5.55 -8.23
CA ALA A 209 5.72 -5.13 -6.83
C ALA A 209 6.97 -5.53 -6.02
N ASP A 210 7.49 -6.74 -6.22
CA ASP A 210 8.72 -7.22 -5.57
C ASP A 210 9.94 -6.38 -6.00
N GLN A 211 10.06 -6.06 -7.29
CA GLN A 211 11.13 -5.19 -7.79
C GLN A 211 11.04 -3.80 -7.16
N TRP A 212 9.85 -3.20 -7.12
CA TRP A 212 9.65 -1.92 -6.43
C TRP A 212 10.00 -2.02 -4.95
N GLY A 213 9.64 -3.10 -4.27
CA GLY A 213 10.01 -3.34 -2.88
C GLY A 213 11.52 -3.23 -2.67
N LEU A 214 12.29 -3.90 -3.53
CA LEU A 214 13.76 -3.88 -3.49
C LEU A 214 14.32 -2.49 -3.82
N GLU A 215 13.81 -1.82 -4.86
CA GLU A 215 14.27 -0.48 -5.26
C GLU A 215 14.02 0.55 -4.15
N LEU A 216 12.85 0.54 -3.53
CA LEU A 216 12.49 1.43 -2.43
C LEU A 216 13.35 1.13 -1.19
N SER A 217 13.60 -0.15 -0.89
CA SER A 217 14.49 -0.55 0.20
C SER A 217 15.91 -0.05 -0.03
N ALA A 218 16.45 -0.20 -1.25
CA ALA A 218 17.81 0.23 -1.57
C ALA A 218 18.02 1.74 -1.40
N VAL A 219 16.98 2.55 -1.68
CA VAL A 219 17.04 4.00 -1.43
C VAL A 219 17.09 4.32 0.06
N ALA A 220 16.38 3.55 0.90
CA ALA A 220 16.13 3.88 2.30
C ALA A 220 17.13 3.23 3.27
N PHE A 221 17.60 2.01 2.98
CA PHE A 221 18.26 1.14 3.95
C PHE A 221 19.60 0.56 3.48
N ASP A 222 19.96 0.67 2.20
CA ASP A 222 21.30 0.32 1.76
C ASP A 222 22.28 1.48 2.04
N HIS A 223 23.41 1.15 2.67
CA HIS A 223 24.49 2.08 3.03
C HIS A 223 25.82 1.59 2.43
#